data_AF-A0AAW1M1B8-F1
#
_entry.id   AF-A0AAW1M1B8-F1
#
_cell.length_a   1.000
_cell.length_b   1.000
_cell.length_c   1.000
_cell.angle_alpha   90.00
_cell.angle_beta   90.00
_cell.angle_gamma   90.00
#
_symmetry.space_group_name_H-M   'P 1'
#
loop_
_entity.id
_entity.type
_entity.pdbx_description
1 polymer ?
#
loop_
_entity_poly.entity_id
_entity_poly.type
_entity_poly.pdbx_seq_one_letter_code
_entity_poly.pdbx_strand_id
1 'polypeptide(L)'
;MGGCYPVTIITDQCLGIKAGIENDFSGKTQHWYCMWHIMKKMPEKVGSAIYRDTEFLKEITSIIWGDDIEPSEFESRWCSILETYELSDHEWLNQLYEMCECWIPAYFRDTYLGGTMRTTSRSKSENSFFENFTNPHLSLVEFWMRYCDNPDFYNFN
;
A
#
# COMPACT_ATOMS: atom_id res chain seq x y z
N MET A 1 -17.31 5.62 26.78
CA MET A 1 -16.41 4.85 25.90
C MET A 1 -15.27 5.77 25.53
N GLY A 2 -14.05 5.45 25.95
CA GLY A 2 -12.89 6.35 25.89
C GLY A 2 -12.49 6.64 24.44
N GLY A 3 -12.49 7.92 24.07
CA GLY A 3 -12.21 8.41 22.72
C GLY A 3 -10.73 8.33 22.34
N CYS A 4 -10.18 7.12 22.35
CA CYS A 4 -8.86 6.81 21.80
C CYS A 4 -9.06 6.51 20.31
N TYR A 5 -8.85 7.50 19.46
CA TYR A 5 -8.81 7.32 18.02
C TYR A 5 -7.42 6.79 17.62
N PRO A 6 -7.34 5.89 16.62
CA PRO A 6 -6.06 5.52 16.04
C PRO A 6 -5.39 6.77 15.44
N VAL A 7 -4.09 6.94 15.67
CA VAL A 7 -3.33 8.07 15.11
C VAL A 7 -3.29 8.01 13.58
N THR A 8 -3.18 6.79 13.04
CA THR A 8 -3.03 6.54 11.61
C THR A 8 -3.81 5.30 11.20
N ILE A 9 -4.48 5.37 10.05
CA ILE A 9 -5.13 4.24 9.38
C ILE A 9 -4.47 4.06 8.01
N ILE A 10 -4.03 2.85 7.69
CA ILE A 10 -3.43 2.50 6.41
C ILE A 10 -4.41 1.62 5.62
N THR A 11 -4.90 2.08 4.47
CA THR A 11 -5.78 1.27 3.60
C THR A 11 -5.44 1.44 2.12
N ASP A 12 -6.20 0.79 1.25
CA ASP A 12 -6.14 1.08 -0.18
C ASP A 12 -6.64 2.49 -0.52
N GLN A 13 -6.47 2.88 -1.79
CA GLN A 13 -7.03 4.11 -2.36
C GLN A 13 -8.55 3.95 -2.60
N CYS A 14 -9.32 3.80 -1.53
CA CYS A 14 -10.78 3.74 -1.58
C CYS A 14 -11.39 5.05 -1.09
N LEU A 15 -12.12 5.73 -1.97
CA LEU A 15 -12.81 6.99 -1.65
C LEU A 15 -13.85 6.82 -0.53
N GLY A 16 -14.51 5.66 -0.48
CA GLY A 16 -15.47 5.34 0.59
C GLY A 16 -14.81 5.22 1.96
N ILE A 17 -13.62 4.60 2.02
CA ILE A 17 -12.85 4.49 3.26
C ILE A 17 -12.32 5.86 3.68
N LYS A 18 -11.78 6.65 2.74
CA LYS A 18 -11.33 8.02 3.02
C LYS A 18 -12.46 8.86 3.62
N ALA A 19 -13.62 8.86 2.98
CA ALA A 19 -14.79 9.60 3.46
C ALA A 19 -15.28 9.09 4.82
N GLY A 20 -15.25 7.77 5.06
CA GLY A 20 -15.58 7.19 6.37
C GLY A 20 -14.61 7.65 7.46
N ILE A 21 -13.31 7.66 7.17
CA ILE A 21 -12.28 8.13 8.12
C ILE A 21 -12.50 9.61 8.45
N GLU A 22 -12.73 10.46 7.44
CA GLU A 22 -12.95 11.89 7.63
C GLU A 22 -14.21 12.18 8.48
N ASN A 23 -15.31 11.45 8.23
CA ASN A 23 -16.57 11.63 8.95
C ASN A 23 -16.52 11.08 10.38
N ASP A 24 -16.01 9.85 10.57
CA ASP A 24 -16.12 9.13 11.84
C ASP A 24 -15.02 9.52 12.83
N PHE A 25 -13.85 9.96 12.34
CA PHE A 25 -12.70 10.30 13.17
C PHE A 25 -12.48 11.81 13.30
N SER A 26 -13.39 12.65 12.79
CA SER A 26 -13.38 14.11 12.96
C SER A 26 -12.03 14.77 12.63
N GLY A 27 -11.32 14.25 11.63
CA GLY A 27 -9.99 14.74 11.23
C GLY A 27 -8.84 14.45 12.22
N LYS A 28 -9.06 13.62 13.25
CA LYS A 28 -8.03 13.25 14.24
C LYS A 28 -7.15 12.07 13.81
N THR A 29 -7.56 11.38 12.76
CA THR A 29 -6.87 10.20 12.23
C THR A 29 -6.31 10.52 10.86
N GLN A 30 -5.00 10.32 10.67
CA GLN A 30 -4.40 10.47 9.36
C GLN A 30 -4.62 9.22 8.50
N HIS A 31 -5.10 9.40 7.28
CA HIS A 31 -5.26 8.33 6.31
C HIS A 31 -4.00 8.17 5.46
N TRP A 32 -3.51 6.95 5.37
CA TRP A 32 -2.32 6.59 4.61
C TRP A 32 -2.65 5.53 3.57
N TYR A 33 -2.12 5.70 2.36
CA TYR A 33 -2.29 4.68 1.32
C TYR A 33 -1.24 3.59 1.47
N CYS A 34 -1.71 2.35 1.34
CA CYS A 34 -0.87 1.18 1.41
C CYS A 34 0.02 1.10 0.15
N MET A 35 1.33 1.34 0.34
CA MET A 35 2.36 1.21 -0.70
C MET A 35 2.29 -0.14 -1.44
N TRP A 36 1.95 -1.25 -0.76
CA TRP A 36 1.84 -2.56 -1.42
C TRP A 36 0.71 -2.60 -2.45
N HIS A 37 -0.46 -2.05 -2.12
CA HIS A 37 -1.58 -1.98 -3.04
C HIS A 37 -1.28 -1.07 -4.23
N ILE A 38 -0.52 0.01 -4.01
CA ILE A 38 0.00 0.88 -5.07
C ILE A 38 0.93 0.06 -6.00
N MET A 39 1.91 -0.63 -5.43
CA MET A 39 2.85 -1.47 -6.18
C MET A 39 2.18 -2.65 -6.90
N LYS A 40 1.07 -3.19 -6.37
CA LYS A 40 0.29 -4.24 -7.03
C LYS A 40 -0.38 -3.75 -8.32
N LYS A 41 -0.81 -2.48 -8.36
CA LYS A 41 -1.42 -1.85 -9.55
C LYS A 41 -0.38 -1.39 -10.58
N MET A 42 0.86 -1.15 -10.15
CA MET A 42 1.96 -0.69 -11.01
C MET A 42 2.09 -1.43 -12.36
N PRO A 43 2.18 -2.78 -12.42
CA PRO A 43 2.34 -3.50 -13.68
C PRO A 43 1.17 -3.34 -14.66
N GLU A 44 -0.05 -3.13 -14.15
CA GLU A 44 -1.23 -2.83 -14.97
C GLU A 44 -1.14 -1.42 -15.57
N LYS A 45 -0.57 -0.47 -14.82
CA LYS A 45 -0.49 0.95 -15.20
C LYS A 45 0.66 1.25 -16.15
N VAL A 46 1.87 0.84 -15.83
CA VAL A 46 3.07 1.11 -16.66
C VAL A 46 3.28 0.06 -17.75
N GLY A 47 2.50 -1.02 -17.74
CA GLY A 47 2.64 -2.15 -18.65
C GLY A 47 3.73 -3.14 -18.26
N SER A 48 3.55 -4.40 -18.64
CA SER A 48 4.41 -5.51 -18.21
C SER A 48 5.85 -5.41 -18.76
N ALA A 49 6.06 -4.75 -19.91
CA ALA A 49 7.40 -4.59 -20.48
C ALA A 49 8.29 -3.72 -19.60
N ILE A 50 7.82 -2.51 -19.24
CA ILE A 50 8.50 -1.60 -18.32
C ILE A 50 8.62 -2.24 -16.93
N TYR A 51 7.56 -2.85 -16.42
CA TYR A 51 7.60 -3.48 -15.10
C TYR A 51 8.53 -4.70 -15.01
N ARG A 52 8.96 -5.30 -16.12
CA ARG A 52 9.96 -6.39 -16.13
C ARG A 52 11.39 -5.87 -16.26
N ASP A 53 11.56 -4.59 -16.58
CA ASP A 53 12.86 -3.94 -16.56
C ASP A 53 13.39 -3.92 -15.12
N THR A 54 14.55 -4.55 -14.94
CA THR A 54 15.17 -4.68 -13.61
C THR A 54 15.69 -3.36 -13.07
N GLU A 55 16.12 -2.44 -13.94
CA GLU A 55 16.57 -1.11 -13.55
C GLU A 55 15.38 -0.28 -13.09
N PHE A 56 14.30 -0.25 -13.88
CA PHE A 56 13.05 0.40 -13.50
C PHE A 56 12.57 -0.07 -12.13
N LEU A 57 12.43 -1.38 -11.96
CA LEU A 57 11.96 -1.98 -10.71
C LEU A 57 12.85 -1.62 -9.54
N LYS A 58 14.17 -1.65 -9.72
CA LYS A 58 15.12 -1.31 -8.67
C LYS A 58 15.01 0.15 -8.27
N GLU A 59 14.95 1.07 -9.24
CA GLU A 59 14.85 2.51 -8.98
C GLU A 59 13.52 2.86 -8.32
N ILE A 60 12.39 2.45 -8.90
CA ILE A 60 11.06 2.77 -8.36
C ILE A 60 10.86 2.19 -6.96
N THR A 61 11.31 0.96 -6.72
CA THR A 61 11.24 0.31 -5.40
C THR A 61 12.11 1.04 -4.39
N SER A 62 13.31 1.50 -4.79
CA SER A 62 14.21 2.20 -3.87
C SER A 62 13.63 3.53 -3.37
N ILE A 63 12.91 4.26 -4.21
CA ILE A 63 12.31 5.55 -3.82
C ILE A 63 10.98 5.40 -3.07
N ILE A 64 10.24 4.32 -3.33
CA ILE A 64 8.97 4.04 -2.64
C ILE A 64 9.21 3.51 -1.23
N TRP A 65 10.22 2.65 -1.05
CA TRP A 65 10.51 2.01 0.24
C TRP A 65 11.67 2.65 1.02
N GLY A 66 12.35 3.63 0.42
CA GLY A 66 13.44 4.36 1.09
C GLY A 66 12.92 5.16 2.28
N ASP A 67 13.43 4.84 3.48
CA ASP A 67 13.13 5.57 4.73
C ASP A 67 14.21 6.63 5.05
N ASP A 68 15.28 6.67 4.27
CA ASP A 68 16.46 7.51 4.44
C ASP A 68 16.57 8.67 3.43
N ILE A 69 15.77 8.66 2.37
CA ILE A 69 15.79 9.69 1.32
C ILE A 69 14.97 10.93 1.72
N GLU A 70 15.40 12.12 1.31
CA GLU A 70 14.67 13.37 1.57
C GLU A 70 13.51 13.55 0.60
N PRO A 71 12.44 14.29 0.95
CA PRO A 71 11.36 14.62 0.02
C PRO A 71 11.86 15.17 -1.32
N SER A 72 12.85 16.06 -1.29
CA SER A 72 13.48 16.63 -2.49
C SER A 72 14.21 15.58 -3.34
N GLU A 73 14.86 14.60 -2.71
CA GLU A 73 15.50 13.49 -3.40
C GLU A 73 14.45 12.55 -4.02
N PHE A 74 13.37 12.27 -3.29
CA PHE A 74 12.23 11.52 -3.83
C PHE A 74 11.66 12.21 -5.08
N GLU A 75 11.34 13.50 -5.00
CA GLU A 75 10.79 14.27 -6.13
C GLU A 75 11.72 14.23 -7.35
N SER A 76 13.01 14.51 -7.14
CA SER A 76 13.99 14.50 -8.23
C SER A 76 14.11 13.12 -8.89
N ARG A 77 14.20 12.05 -8.10
CA ARG A 77 14.32 10.69 -8.63
C ARG A 77 13.02 10.20 -9.26
N TRP A 78 11.87 10.56 -8.70
CA TRP A 78 10.56 10.27 -9.28
C TRP A 78 10.46 10.88 -10.69
N CYS A 79 10.74 12.18 -10.83
CA CYS A 79 10.77 12.85 -12.13
C CYS A 79 11.76 12.18 -13.11
N SER A 80 12.98 11.88 -12.67
CA SER A 80 14.00 11.22 -13.50
C SER A 80 13.54 9.86 -14.03
N ILE A 81 12.87 9.05 -13.21
CA ILE A 81 12.32 7.75 -13.63
C ILE A 81 11.22 7.97 -14.66
N LEU A 82 10.29 8.91 -14.42
CA LEU A 82 9.19 9.16 -15.36
C LEU A 82 9.68 9.70 -16.70
N GLU A 83 10.75 10.50 -16.74
CA GLU A 83 11.36 10.98 -17.98
C GLU A 83 12.05 9.83 -18.73
N THR A 84 12.84 9.02 -18.03
CA THR A 84 13.62 7.91 -18.63
C THR A 84 12.72 6.86 -19.31
N TYR A 85 11.55 6.61 -18.74
CA TYR A 85 10.61 5.61 -19.23
C TYR A 85 9.43 6.19 -20.04
N GLU A 86 9.49 7.47 -20.42
CA GLU A 86 8.44 8.16 -21.19
C GLU A 86 7.05 8.13 -20.52
N LEU A 87 7.03 8.20 -19.18
CA LEU A 87 5.84 8.14 -18.33
C LEU A 87 5.43 9.50 -17.75
N SER A 88 6.04 10.59 -18.19
CA SER A 88 5.83 11.94 -17.62
C SER A 88 4.38 12.45 -17.74
N ASP A 89 3.69 12.11 -18.84
CA ASP A 89 2.29 12.49 -19.07
C ASP A 89 1.28 11.45 -18.57
N HIS A 90 1.73 10.45 -17.80
CA HIS A 90 0.88 9.35 -17.37
C HIS A 90 -0.05 9.78 -16.21
N GLU A 91 -1.32 9.99 -16.52
CA GLU A 91 -2.35 10.51 -15.61
C GLU A 91 -2.33 9.86 -14.21
N TRP A 92 -2.32 8.53 -14.14
CA TRP A 92 -2.35 7.83 -12.84
C TRP A 92 -1.07 8.03 -12.02
N LEU A 93 0.09 8.20 -12.66
CA LEU A 93 1.35 8.44 -11.94
C LEU A 93 1.41 9.86 -11.41
N ASN A 94 0.85 10.81 -12.17
CA ASN A 94 0.71 12.19 -11.73
C ASN A 94 -0.26 12.31 -10.55
N GLN A 95 -1.41 11.63 -10.59
CA GLN A 95 -2.32 11.53 -9.44
C GLN A 95 -1.65 10.86 -8.23
N LEU A 96 -0.84 9.84 -8.46
CA LEU A 96 -0.11 9.15 -7.39
C LEU A 96 0.94 10.07 -6.75
N TYR A 97 1.61 10.91 -7.55
CA TYR A 97 2.55 11.92 -7.11
C TYR A 97 1.88 13.03 -6.29
N GLU A 98 0.72 13.54 -6.73
CA GLU A 98 -0.07 14.54 -5.97
C GLU A 98 -0.41 14.07 -4.55
N MET A 99 -0.48 12.76 -4.34
CA MET A 99 -0.77 12.15 -3.04
C MET A 99 0.48 11.65 -2.31
N CYS A 100 1.70 11.95 -2.77
CA CYS A 100 2.95 11.37 -2.23
C CYS A 100 3.13 11.54 -0.73
N GLU A 101 2.69 12.67 -0.15
CA GLU A 101 2.69 12.92 1.29
C GLU A 101 1.87 11.88 2.10
N CYS A 102 0.92 11.19 1.47
CA CYS A 102 0.04 10.20 2.09
C CYS A 102 0.51 8.74 1.92
N TRP A 103 1.65 8.49 1.28
CA TRP A 103 2.13 7.12 1.06
C TRP A 103 3.65 6.94 0.94
N ILE A 104 4.42 8.02 0.78
CA ILE A 104 5.88 7.98 0.70
C ILE A 104 6.50 8.20 2.09
N PRO A 105 7.38 7.30 2.56
CA PRO A 105 8.02 7.43 3.88
C PRO A 105 8.85 8.71 4.06
N ALA A 106 9.45 9.24 2.99
CA ALA A 106 10.30 10.44 3.01
C ALA A 106 9.61 11.67 3.64
N TYR A 107 8.28 11.78 3.49
CA TYR A 107 7.49 12.89 4.01
C TYR A 107 7.14 12.77 5.51
N PHE A 108 7.60 11.71 6.17
CA PHE A 108 7.06 11.31 7.47
C PHE A 108 8.11 10.94 8.52
N ARG A 109 9.35 11.41 8.35
CA ARG A 109 10.48 11.09 9.26
C ARG A 109 10.19 11.35 10.75
N ASP A 110 9.33 12.32 11.07
CA ASP A 110 9.11 12.76 12.45
C ASP A 110 7.96 12.06 13.19
N THR A 111 7.18 11.21 12.52
CA THR A 111 6.06 10.53 13.18
C THR A 111 6.37 9.05 13.40
N TYR A 112 6.51 8.69 14.67
CA TYR A 112 6.81 7.33 15.10
C TYR A 112 5.62 6.39 14.85
N LEU A 113 5.61 5.71 13.70
CA LEU A 113 4.63 4.64 13.39
C LEU A 113 5.08 3.24 13.81
N GLY A 114 5.98 3.12 14.79
CA GLY A 114 6.32 1.84 15.43
C GLY A 114 6.74 0.72 14.46
N GLY A 115 7.37 1.04 13.33
CA GLY A 115 7.76 0.06 12.30
C GLY A 115 6.60 -0.53 11.49
N THR A 116 5.35 -0.07 11.67
CA THR A 116 4.16 -0.59 10.97
C THR A 116 4.16 -0.24 9.47
N MET A 117 4.67 0.94 9.07
CA MET A 117 4.87 1.28 7.64
C MET A 117 5.78 0.29 6.91
N ARG A 118 6.72 -0.35 7.63
CA ARG A 118 7.68 -1.32 7.09
C ARG A 118 7.02 -2.66 6.74
N THR A 119 5.91 -3.01 7.39
CA THR A 119 5.33 -4.36 7.33
C THR A 119 4.15 -4.44 6.39
N THR A 120 4.47 -4.45 5.10
CA THR A 120 3.63 -5.19 4.14
C THR A 120 3.41 -6.65 4.57
N SER A 121 4.17 -7.20 5.51
CA SER A 121 4.01 -8.57 5.99
C SER A 121 2.67 -8.84 6.68
N ARG A 122 2.09 -7.91 7.48
CA ARG A 122 0.79 -8.18 8.13
C ARG A 122 -0.36 -8.19 7.12
N SER A 123 -0.42 -7.19 6.23
CA SER A 123 -1.44 -7.18 5.19
C SER A 123 -1.19 -8.24 4.11
N LYS A 124 0.06 -8.61 3.79
CA LYS A 124 0.37 -9.72 2.87
C LYS A 124 0.04 -11.09 3.46
N SER A 125 0.31 -11.35 4.74
CA SER A 125 -0.03 -12.63 5.36
C SER A 125 -1.53 -12.78 5.47
N GLU A 126 -2.24 -11.73 5.87
CA GLU A 126 -3.70 -11.73 5.95
C GLU A 126 -4.31 -11.80 4.53
N ASN A 127 -3.87 -10.97 3.58
CA ASN A 127 -4.43 -10.94 2.24
C ASN A 127 -4.02 -12.15 1.39
N SER A 128 -2.82 -12.73 1.55
CA SER A 128 -2.46 -14.02 0.94
C SER A 128 -3.23 -15.18 1.56
N PHE A 129 -3.48 -15.13 2.88
CA PHE A 129 -4.36 -16.09 3.55
C PHE A 129 -5.79 -15.99 3.02
N PHE A 130 -6.32 -14.81 2.68
CA PHE A 130 -7.65 -14.73 2.07
C PHE A 130 -7.63 -15.03 0.56
N GLU A 131 -6.67 -14.51 -0.22
CA GLU A 131 -6.56 -14.78 -1.66
C GLU A 131 -6.38 -16.27 -1.99
N ASN A 132 -5.72 -17.05 -1.14
CA ASN A 132 -5.60 -18.50 -1.31
C ASN A 132 -6.92 -19.26 -1.04
N PHE A 133 -7.90 -18.64 -0.36
CA PHE A 133 -9.13 -19.28 0.11
C PHE A 133 -10.39 -18.73 -0.57
N THR A 134 -10.32 -17.54 -1.17
CA THR A 134 -11.42 -16.90 -1.90
C THR A 134 -11.17 -16.98 -3.40
N ASN A 135 -11.57 -18.09 -4.02
CA ASN A 135 -11.77 -18.16 -5.46
C ASN A 135 -13.26 -17.78 -5.73
N PRO A 136 -13.55 -16.88 -6.69
CA PRO A 136 -14.92 -16.46 -7.03
C PRO A 136 -15.89 -17.61 -7.40
N HIS A 137 -15.35 -18.81 -7.68
CA HIS A 137 -16.11 -20.01 -8.00
C HIS A 137 -16.33 -20.97 -6.82
N LEU A 138 -15.87 -20.63 -5.61
CA LEU A 138 -16.06 -21.48 -4.44
C LEU A 138 -17.40 -21.18 -3.76
N SER A 139 -18.13 -22.25 -3.45
CA SER A 139 -19.29 -22.17 -2.57
C SER A 139 -18.85 -21.83 -1.14
N LEU A 140 -19.73 -21.20 -0.36
CA LEU A 140 -19.49 -20.84 1.05
C LEU A 140 -19.02 -22.05 1.89
N VAL A 141 -19.45 -23.25 1.51
CA VAL A 141 -19.09 -24.53 2.16
C VAL A 141 -17.62 -24.88 1.91
N GLU A 142 -17.10 -24.66 0.71
CA GLU A 142 -15.70 -24.96 0.37
C GLU A 142 -14.73 -23.94 0.96
N PHE A 143 -15.19 -22.70 1.18
CA PHE A 143 -14.46 -21.71 1.98
C PHE A 143 -14.36 -22.17 3.45
N TRP A 144 -15.49 -22.59 4.04
CA TRP A 144 -15.55 -23.01 5.45
C TRP A 144 -14.69 -24.24 5.74
N MET A 145 -14.72 -25.25 4.87
CA MET A 145 -13.91 -26.46 5.07
C MET A 145 -12.41 -26.16 5.06
N ARG A 146 -11.94 -25.33 4.13
CA ARG A 146 -10.51 -24.96 4.07
C ARG A 146 -10.10 -24.11 5.27
N TYR A 147 -10.96 -23.20 5.73
CA TYR A 147 -10.71 -22.39 6.91
C TYR A 147 -10.53 -23.23 8.19
N CYS A 148 -11.36 -24.26 8.38
CA CYS A 148 -11.30 -25.14 9.55
C CYS A 148 -10.16 -26.17 9.51
N ASP A 149 -9.71 -26.59 8.33
CA ASP A 149 -8.62 -27.56 8.16
C ASP A 149 -7.21 -26.93 8.23
N ASN A 150 -7.09 -25.62 8.46
CA ASN A 150 -5.81 -24.96 8.57
C ASN A 150 -5.18 -25.19 9.96
N PRO A 151 -4.00 -25.86 10.07
CA PRO A 151 -3.37 -26.19 11.34
C PRO A 151 -2.91 -24.97 12.15
N ASP A 152 -2.84 -23.77 11.56
CA ASP A 152 -2.45 -22.54 12.25
C ASP A 152 -3.55 -21.99 13.18
N PHE A 153 -4.79 -22.51 13.10
CA PHE A 153 -5.90 -22.05 13.96
C PHE A 153 -5.81 -22.57 15.40
N TYR A 154 -5.09 -23.66 15.64
CA TYR A 154 -4.98 -24.29 16.97
C TYR A 154 -3.87 -23.72 17.85
N ASN A 155 -3.04 -22.79 17.34
CA ASN A 155 -1.89 -22.23 18.07
C ASN A 155 -2.17 -20.87 18.73
N PHE A 156 -3.43 -20.47 18.89
CA PHE A 156 -3.84 -19.24 19.60
C PHE A 156 -4.85 -19.50 20.73
N ASN A 157 -4.58 -20.50 21.58
CA ASN A 157 -5.17 -20.61 22.93
C ASN A 157 -4.08 -20.73 23.98
#